data_AF-G9M782-F1
#
_entry.id   AF-G9M782-F1
#
_cell.length_a   1.000
_cell.length_b   1.000
_cell.length_c   1.000
_cell.angle_alpha   90.00
_cell.angle_beta   90.00
_cell.angle_gamma   90.00
#
_symmetry.space_group_name_H-M   'P 1'
#
loop_
_entity.id
_entity.type
_entity.pdbx_description
1 polymer ?
#
loop_
_entity_poly.entity_id
_entity_poly.type
_entity_poly.pdbx_seq_one_letter_code
_entity_poly.pdbx_strand_id
1 'polypeptide(L)'
;VLVVCSEITAVTFRGPSDTHLDSLVGQALFSDGAAALIVGSDPDTSVGEKPIFEMVSAAQTILPDSDGAIDGHLREVGLTFHLLKDVPGLISKNIEKSLDEAFKPLGISDWNSLFWIAHPGGPAILDQVEIKLGLKAEKMRATRHVLSEYGNMSSACVLFILDEMRKKSAKD
;
A
#
# COMPACT_ATOMS: atom_id res chain seq x y z
N VAL A 1 20.26 -0.44 8.74
CA VAL A 1 19.06 0.25 9.31
C VAL A 1 17.97 -0.78 9.54
N LEU A 2 17.43 -0.88 10.75
CA LEU A 2 16.22 -1.68 11.04
C LEU A 2 15.00 -0.79 10.87
N VAL A 3 14.08 -1.20 10.00
CA VAL A 3 12.77 -0.55 9.80
C VAL A 3 11.70 -1.50 10.33
N VAL A 4 10.74 -0.98 11.10
CA VAL A 4 9.62 -1.77 11.64
C VAL A 4 8.32 -0.99 11.46
N CYS A 5 7.33 -1.63 10.83
CA CYS A 5 5.93 -1.20 10.85
C CYS A 5 5.16 -2.18 11.73
N SER A 6 4.39 -1.69 12.70
CA SER A 6 3.58 -2.54 13.59
C SER A 6 2.26 -1.83 13.89
N GLU A 7 1.16 -2.49 13.56
CA GLU A 7 -0.17 -1.90 13.52
C GLU A 7 -1.12 -2.78 14.33
N ILE A 8 -1.90 -2.17 15.22
CA ILE A 8 -2.86 -2.84 16.11
C ILE A 8 -4.18 -2.07 16.08
N THR A 9 -5.24 -2.73 15.65
CA THR A 9 -6.60 -2.17 15.50
C THR A 9 -7.32 -1.92 16.82
N ALA A 10 -6.72 -2.28 17.96
CA ALA A 10 -7.27 -1.95 19.28
C ALA A 10 -7.56 -0.45 19.44
N VAL A 11 -6.81 0.44 18.77
CA VAL A 11 -7.04 1.89 18.82
C VAL A 11 -8.20 2.36 17.93
N THR A 12 -8.63 1.52 16.98
CA THR A 12 -9.59 1.85 15.91
C THR A 12 -10.91 1.09 16.03
N PHE A 13 -10.90 -0.04 16.72
CA PHE A 13 -12.05 -0.93 16.91
C PHE A 13 -13.17 -0.24 17.70
N ARG A 14 -14.40 -0.31 17.18
CA ARG A 14 -15.59 0.27 17.83
C ARG A 14 -16.88 -0.38 17.33
N GLY A 15 -17.95 -0.22 18.11
CA GLY A 15 -19.29 -0.68 17.71
C GLY A 15 -19.84 0.05 16.47
N PRO A 16 -20.80 -0.55 15.76
CA PRO A 16 -21.37 0.03 14.55
C PRO A 16 -22.31 1.22 14.86
N SER A 17 -22.49 2.10 13.87
CA SER A 17 -23.49 3.18 13.88
C SER A 17 -24.09 3.34 12.49
N ASP A 18 -25.41 3.49 12.41
CA ASP A 18 -26.17 3.68 11.17
C ASP A 18 -25.93 5.04 10.48
N THR A 19 -25.35 6.00 11.21
CA THR A 19 -25.00 7.33 10.72
C THR A 19 -23.56 7.46 10.23
N HIS A 20 -22.70 6.45 10.48
CA HIS A 20 -21.25 6.49 10.17
C HIS A 20 -20.80 5.22 9.43
N LEU A 21 -21.31 5.05 8.20
CA LEU A 21 -20.99 3.88 7.36
C LEU A 21 -19.52 3.84 6.91
N ASP A 22 -18.85 4.98 6.84
CA ASP A 22 -17.41 5.11 6.59
C ASP A 22 -16.59 4.42 7.69
N SER A 23 -16.94 4.63 8.96
CA SER A 23 -16.34 3.91 10.08
C SER A 23 -16.54 2.40 9.94
N LEU A 24 -17.71 1.96 9.46
CA LEU A 24 -18.03 0.54 9.28
C LEU A 24 -17.18 -0.11 8.17
N VAL A 25 -16.87 0.63 7.11
CA VAL A 25 -15.89 0.20 6.09
C VAL A 25 -14.53 -0.04 6.72
N GLY A 26 -14.06 0.85 7.59
CA GLY A 26 -12.82 0.67 8.36
C GLY A 26 -12.84 -0.60 9.23
N GLN A 27 -13.95 -0.87 9.92
CA GLN A 27 -14.11 -2.09 10.74
C GLN A 27 -14.05 -3.40 9.92
N ALA A 28 -14.35 -3.34 8.62
CA ALA A 28 -14.30 -4.51 7.73
C ALA A 28 -12.95 -4.70 7.03
N LEU A 29 -12.14 -3.64 6.93
CA LEU A 29 -10.88 -3.64 6.18
C LEU A 29 -9.65 -3.76 7.08
N PHE A 30 -9.60 -3.01 8.18
CA PHE A 30 -8.38 -2.90 8.97
C PHE A 30 -8.09 -4.18 9.76
N SER A 31 -6.80 -4.48 9.89
CA SER A 31 -6.30 -5.67 10.58
C SER A 31 -4.96 -5.39 11.27
N ASP A 32 -4.58 -6.31 12.16
CA ASP A 32 -3.32 -6.23 12.90
C ASP A 32 -2.19 -6.86 12.08
N GLY A 33 -0.98 -6.29 12.17
CA GLY A 33 0.17 -6.85 11.50
C GLY A 33 1.47 -6.10 11.78
N ALA A 34 2.59 -6.81 11.71
CA ALA A 34 3.91 -6.21 11.85
C ALA A 34 4.91 -6.80 10.84
N ALA A 35 5.72 -5.94 10.25
CA ALA A 35 6.79 -6.31 9.32
C ALA A 35 8.07 -5.53 9.63
N ALA A 36 9.21 -6.15 9.37
CA ALA A 36 10.52 -5.56 9.59
C ALA A 36 11.44 -5.77 8.39
N LEU A 37 12.27 -4.76 8.10
CA LEU A 37 13.31 -4.80 7.07
C LEU A 37 14.67 -4.47 7.66
N ILE A 38 15.71 -5.08 7.10
CA ILE A 38 17.09 -4.61 7.23
C ILE A 38 17.48 -3.94 5.92
N VAL A 39 17.81 -2.66 5.99
CA VAL A 39 18.23 -1.83 4.84
C VAL A 39 19.67 -1.41 5.03
N GLY A 40 20.49 -1.57 3.99
CA GLY A 40 21.88 -1.16 3.97
C GLY A 40 22.33 -0.82 2.55
N SER A 41 23.46 -0.14 2.45
CA SER A 41 24.22 0.04 1.21
C SER A 41 25.48 -0.82 1.31
N ASP A 42 26.08 -1.13 0.15
CA ASP A 42 27.33 -1.90 0.05
C ASP A 42 27.28 -3.26 0.76
N PRO A 43 26.38 -4.18 0.35
CA PRO A 43 26.19 -5.45 1.04
C PRO A 43 27.47 -6.29 1.04
N ASP A 44 27.87 -6.76 2.22
CA ASP A 44 29.04 -7.60 2.40
C ASP A 44 28.70 -9.07 2.13
N THR A 45 28.92 -9.46 0.88
CA THR A 45 28.72 -10.86 0.44
C THR A 45 29.64 -11.85 1.16
N SER A 46 30.75 -11.41 1.77
CA SER A 46 31.67 -12.30 2.49
C SER A 46 31.08 -12.82 3.80
N VAL A 47 30.14 -12.06 4.40
CA VAL A 47 29.38 -12.48 5.59
C VAL A 47 27.97 -12.97 5.24
N GLY A 48 27.67 -13.13 3.94
CA GLY A 48 26.43 -13.69 3.45
C GLY A 48 25.29 -12.70 3.25
N GLU A 49 25.55 -11.38 3.25
CA GLU A 49 24.52 -10.41 2.89
C GLU A 49 24.12 -10.58 1.41
N LYS A 50 22.80 -10.63 1.16
CA LYS A 50 22.24 -10.73 -0.19
C LYS A 50 21.06 -9.77 -0.32
N PRO A 51 21.15 -8.74 -1.18
CA PRO A 51 20.05 -7.82 -1.38
C PRO A 51 18.85 -8.55 -2.00
N ILE A 52 17.64 -8.15 -1.59
CA ILE A 52 16.37 -8.66 -2.14
C ILE A 52 15.82 -7.65 -3.16
N PHE A 53 15.84 -6.37 -2.80
CA PHE A 53 15.46 -5.24 -3.65
C PHE A 53 16.45 -4.09 -3.42
N GLU A 54 16.58 -3.20 -4.40
CA GLU A 54 17.34 -1.96 -4.29
C GLU A 54 16.39 -0.76 -4.45
N MET A 55 16.52 0.23 -3.57
CA MET A 55 15.74 1.47 -3.68
C MET A 55 16.49 2.45 -4.59
N VAL A 56 15.87 2.83 -5.70
CA VAL A 56 16.47 3.72 -6.71
C VAL A 56 16.05 5.19 -6.49
N SER A 57 14.78 5.42 -6.20
CA SER A 57 14.21 6.74 -5.92
C SER A 57 13.01 6.61 -4.98
N ALA A 58 12.68 7.70 -4.29
CA ALA A 58 11.50 7.84 -3.46
C ALA A 58 10.92 9.24 -3.63
N ALA A 59 9.60 9.34 -3.74
CA ALA A 59 8.88 10.60 -3.93
C ALA A 59 7.59 10.62 -3.10
N GLN A 60 7.09 11.82 -2.83
CA GLN A 60 5.82 12.05 -2.15
C GLN A 60 5.13 13.26 -2.78
N THR A 61 3.81 13.20 -2.88
CA THR A 61 2.98 14.32 -3.33
C THR A 61 1.64 14.31 -2.60
N ILE A 62 0.95 15.45 -2.60
CA ILE A 62 -0.42 15.58 -2.10
C ILE A 62 -1.32 15.73 -3.33
N LEU A 63 -2.35 14.90 -3.44
CA LEU A 63 -3.24 14.93 -4.61
C LEU A 63 -4.06 16.22 -4.63
N PRO A 64 -4.26 16.84 -5.81
CA PRO A 64 -5.18 17.97 -5.91
C PRO A 64 -6.59 17.53 -5.51
N ASP A 65 -7.36 18.46 -4.94
CA ASP A 65 -8.77 18.26 -4.56
C ASP A 65 -8.99 17.07 -3.59
N SER A 66 -8.01 16.77 -2.73
CA SER A 66 -8.05 15.62 -1.80
C SER A 66 -8.20 15.98 -0.32
N ASP A 67 -8.46 17.25 -0.01
CA ASP A 67 -8.68 17.71 1.36
C ASP A 67 -9.81 16.91 2.05
N GLY A 68 -9.55 16.40 3.25
CA GLY A 68 -10.48 15.57 4.02
C GLY A 68 -10.80 14.20 3.43
N ALA A 69 -10.09 13.74 2.38
CA ALA A 69 -10.40 12.45 1.74
C ALA A 69 -10.17 11.25 2.67
N ILE A 70 -9.14 11.33 3.52
CA ILE A 70 -8.84 10.35 4.56
C ILE A 70 -8.43 11.12 5.81
N ASP A 71 -9.31 11.17 6.80
CA ASP A 71 -9.06 11.84 8.07
C ASP A 71 -8.99 10.83 9.21
N GLY A 72 -8.08 11.10 10.15
CA GLY A 72 -7.94 10.38 11.40
C GLY A 72 -7.89 11.37 12.56
N HIS A 73 -8.68 11.14 13.61
CA HIS A 73 -8.67 11.98 14.80
C HIS A 73 -8.56 11.12 16.06
N LEU A 74 -7.52 11.38 16.85
CA LEU A 74 -7.39 10.79 18.18
C LEU A 74 -8.24 11.60 19.16
N ARG A 75 -9.21 10.95 19.79
CA ARG A 75 -10.17 11.53 20.74
C ARG A 75 -10.22 10.68 22.02
N GLU A 76 -10.99 11.12 23.01
CA GLU A 76 -11.29 10.33 24.21
C GLU A 76 -11.93 8.96 23.89
N VAL A 77 -12.61 8.87 22.74
CA VAL A 77 -13.23 7.64 22.20
C VAL A 77 -12.27 6.80 21.34
N GLY A 78 -10.95 6.99 21.48
CA GLY A 78 -9.93 6.36 20.64
C GLY A 78 -9.74 7.05 19.28
N LEU A 79 -9.14 6.34 18.32
CA LEU A 79 -8.90 6.83 16.97
C LEU A 79 -10.14 6.66 16.10
N THR A 80 -10.71 7.77 15.61
CA THR A 80 -11.82 7.79 14.66
C THR A 80 -11.31 8.06 13.26
N PHE A 81 -11.83 7.35 12.26
CA PHE A 81 -11.50 7.57 10.85
C PHE A 81 -12.71 8.02 10.05
N HIS A 82 -12.44 8.89 9.08
CA HIS A 82 -13.40 9.30 8.06
C HIS A 82 -12.78 9.06 6.68
N LEU A 83 -13.57 8.44 5.81
CA LEU A 83 -13.16 8.09 4.45
C LEU A 83 -14.19 8.68 3.48
N LEU A 84 -13.75 9.59 2.61
CA LEU A 84 -14.58 9.99 1.48
C LEU A 84 -14.73 8.80 0.52
N LYS A 85 -15.94 8.64 -0.01
CA LYS A 85 -16.26 7.53 -0.92
C LYS A 85 -15.39 7.49 -2.18
N ASP A 86 -14.88 8.65 -2.63
CA ASP A 86 -14.17 8.79 -3.91
C ASP A 86 -12.63 8.74 -3.79
N VAL A 87 -12.08 8.22 -2.68
CA VAL A 87 -10.63 7.94 -2.59
C VAL A 87 -10.11 7.10 -3.77
N PRO A 88 -10.80 6.03 -4.24
CA PRO A 88 -10.37 5.29 -5.43
C PRO A 88 -10.25 6.17 -6.69
N GLY A 89 -11.21 7.07 -6.91
CA GLY A 89 -11.23 8.00 -8.05
C GLY A 89 -10.11 9.02 -7.98
N LEU A 90 -9.87 9.58 -6.78
CA LEU A 90 -8.75 10.50 -6.55
C LEU A 90 -7.40 9.84 -6.87
N ILE A 91 -7.17 8.62 -6.40
CA ILE A 91 -5.92 7.89 -6.65
C ILE A 91 -5.77 7.57 -8.14
N SER A 92 -6.79 6.96 -8.75
CA SER A 92 -6.71 6.55 -10.16
C SER A 92 -6.54 7.75 -11.10
N LYS A 93 -7.20 8.88 -10.84
CA LYS A 93 -7.04 10.11 -11.64
C LYS A 93 -5.59 10.63 -11.65
N ASN A 94 -4.83 10.43 -10.57
CA ASN A 94 -3.53 11.07 -10.37
C ASN A 94 -2.31 10.14 -10.44
N ILE A 95 -2.50 8.81 -10.38
CA ILE A 95 -1.38 7.85 -10.28
C ILE A 95 -0.42 7.92 -11.48
N GLU A 96 -0.94 8.14 -12.69
CA GLU A 96 -0.15 8.20 -13.92
C GLU A 96 0.89 9.33 -13.88
N LYS A 97 0.52 10.49 -13.32
CA LYS A 97 1.46 11.61 -13.13
C LYS A 97 2.64 11.22 -12.22
N SER A 98 2.36 10.48 -11.14
CA SER A 98 3.41 10.02 -10.22
C SER A 98 4.34 9.00 -10.88
N LEU A 99 3.80 8.13 -11.72
CA LEU A 99 4.59 7.18 -12.51
C LEU A 99 5.46 7.90 -13.54
N ASP A 100 4.91 8.87 -14.27
CA ASP A 100 5.66 9.68 -15.22
C ASP A 100 6.81 10.42 -14.54
N GLU A 101 6.58 11.07 -13.40
CA GLU A 101 7.61 11.77 -12.64
C GLU A 101 8.75 10.83 -12.19
N ALA A 102 8.43 9.61 -11.76
CA ALA A 102 9.42 8.64 -11.29
C ALA A 102 10.18 7.93 -12.42
N PHE A 103 9.51 7.58 -13.52
CA PHE A 103 10.04 6.67 -14.54
C PHE A 103 10.48 7.35 -15.83
N LYS A 104 10.04 8.58 -16.10
CA LYS A 104 10.53 9.35 -17.26
C LYS A 104 12.05 9.55 -17.27
N PRO A 105 12.75 9.81 -16.14
CA PRO A 105 14.21 9.85 -16.11
C PRO A 105 14.88 8.52 -16.47
N LEU A 106 14.17 7.40 -16.31
CA LEU A 106 14.64 6.05 -16.63
C LEU A 106 14.22 5.59 -18.04
N GLY A 107 13.44 6.41 -18.77
CA GLY A 107 12.93 6.05 -20.10
C GLY A 107 11.89 4.93 -20.10
N ILE A 108 11.23 4.66 -18.96
CA ILE A 108 10.21 3.61 -18.84
C ILE A 108 8.83 4.27 -18.93
N SER A 109 7.98 3.76 -19.84
CA SER A 109 6.59 4.19 -20.00
C SER A 109 5.58 3.04 -20.11
N ASP A 110 6.05 1.78 -20.21
CA ASP A 110 5.19 0.61 -20.16
C ASP A 110 5.03 0.13 -18.71
N TRP A 111 3.92 0.51 -18.08
CA TRP A 111 3.60 0.15 -16.71
C TRP A 111 3.44 -1.37 -16.49
N ASN A 112 3.17 -2.14 -17.55
CA ASN A 112 3.09 -3.60 -17.46
C ASN A 112 4.47 -4.26 -17.42
N SER A 113 5.54 -3.56 -17.81
CA SER A 113 6.92 -4.05 -17.70
C SER A 113 7.45 -4.06 -16.25
N LEU A 114 6.87 -3.23 -15.36
CA LEU A 114 7.27 -3.10 -13.96
C LEU A 114 6.64 -4.19 -13.09
N PHE A 115 7.30 -4.65 -12.03
CA PHE A 115 6.59 -5.36 -10.95
C PHE A 115 5.81 -4.35 -10.10
N TRP A 116 4.71 -4.79 -9.48
CA TRP A 116 3.77 -3.90 -8.80
C TRP A 116 3.56 -4.27 -7.34
N ILE A 117 3.71 -3.27 -6.47
CA ILE A 117 3.41 -3.32 -5.05
C ILE A 117 2.60 -2.07 -4.77
N ALA A 118 1.30 -2.23 -4.50
CA ALA A 118 0.41 -1.13 -4.15
C ALA A 118 -0.12 -1.35 -2.73
N HIS A 119 -0.25 -0.29 -1.94
CA HIS A 119 -0.93 -0.40 -0.66
C HIS A 119 -2.38 -0.85 -0.89
N PRO A 120 -2.83 -1.96 -0.29
CA PRO A 120 -4.16 -2.51 -0.51
C PRO A 120 -5.19 -1.82 0.40
N GLY A 121 -5.37 -0.50 0.22
CA GLY A 121 -6.28 0.29 1.05
C GLY A 121 -7.73 -0.21 1.01
N GLY A 122 -8.12 -0.78 -0.12
CA GLY A 122 -9.35 -1.53 -0.35
C GLY A 122 -9.40 -2.02 -1.80
N PRO A 123 -10.25 -3.02 -2.12
CA PRO A 123 -10.29 -3.61 -3.47
C PRO A 123 -10.64 -2.58 -4.55
N ALA A 124 -11.52 -1.62 -4.25
CA ALA A 124 -11.93 -0.59 -5.20
C ALA A 124 -10.77 0.30 -5.69
N ILE A 125 -9.77 0.57 -4.84
CA ILE A 125 -8.58 1.32 -5.23
C ILE A 125 -7.76 0.51 -6.25
N LEU A 126 -7.54 -0.78 -5.95
CA LEU A 126 -6.76 -1.67 -6.81
C LEU A 126 -7.42 -1.84 -8.18
N ASP A 127 -8.74 -2.05 -8.20
CA ASP A 127 -9.51 -2.21 -9.43
C ASP A 127 -9.44 -0.96 -10.31
N GLN A 128 -9.63 0.24 -9.72
CA GLN A 128 -9.57 1.47 -10.50
C GLN A 128 -8.17 1.81 -11.01
N VAL A 129 -7.11 1.52 -10.23
CA VAL A 129 -5.73 1.68 -10.69
C VAL A 129 -5.42 0.72 -11.84
N GLU A 130 -5.83 -0.54 -11.72
CA GLU A 130 -5.65 -1.57 -12.75
C GLU A 130 -6.33 -1.16 -14.06
N ILE A 131 -7.59 -0.73 -13.99
CA ILE A 131 -8.37 -0.24 -15.15
C ILE A 131 -7.72 1.01 -15.75
N LYS A 132 -7.39 2.01 -14.93
CA LYS A 132 -6.86 3.30 -15.40
C LYS A 132 -5.56 3.16 -16.18
N LEU A 133 -4.66 2.30 -15.71
CA LEU A 133 -3.33 2.11 -16.28
C LEU A 133 -3.29 0.97 -17.31
N GLY A 134 -4.40 0.26 -17.52
CA GLY A 134 -4.44 -0.91 -18.40
C GLY A 134 -3.48 -2.01 -17.94
N LEU A 135 -3.37 -2.23 -16.62
CA LEU A 135 -2.52 -3.27 -16.08
C LEU A 135 -3.11 -4.64 -16.35
N LYS A 136 -2.25 -5.61 -16.64
CA LYS A 136 -2.66 -7.02 -16.69
C LYS A 136 -3.01 -7.51 -15.28
N ALA A 137 -3.95 -8.45 -15.19
CA ALA A 137 -4.47 -8.93 -13.90
C ALA A 137 -3.37 -9.49 -12.97
N GLU A 138 -2.32 -10.09 -13.54
CA GLU A 138 -1.19 -10.62 -12.77
C GLU A 138 -0.36 -9.54 -12.05
N LYS A 139 -0.41 -8.27 -12.48
CA LYS A 139 0.38 -7.20 -11.87
C LYS A 139 -0.01 -6.98 -10.41
N MET A 140 -1.30 -7.09 -10.09
CA MET A 140 -1.81 -6.91 -8.73
C MET A 140 -1.89 -8.21 -7.91
N ARG A 141 -1.38 -9.34 -8.43
CA ARG A 141 -1.53 -10.66 -7.77
C ARG A 141 -1.01 -10.69 -6.34
N ALA A 142 0.24 -10.23 -6.12
CA ALA A 142 0.85 -10.24 -4.78
C ALA A 142 0.10 -9.30 -3.81
N THR A 143 -0.27 -8.11 -4.28
CA THR A 143 -1.06 -7.13 -3.54
C THR A 143 -2.42 -7.69 -3.10
N ARG A 144 -3.15 -8.32 -4.04
CA ARG A 144 -4.46 -8.92 -3.75
C ARG A 144 -4.35 -10.14 -2.84
N HIS A 145 -3.28 -10.93 -2.96
CA HIS A 145 -3.03 -12.05 -2.05
C HIS A 145 -2.87 -11.56 -0.61
N VAL A 146 -2.03 -10.54 -0.38
CA VAL A 146 -1.84 -9.99 0.98
C VAL A 146 -3.13 -9.39 1.52
N LEU A 147 -3.89 -8.64 0.70
CA LEU A 147 -5.19 -8.13 1.12
C LEU A 147 -6.16 -9.26 1.52
N SER A 148 -6.19 -10.34 0.75
CA SER A 148 -7.08 -11.49 1.00
C SER A 148 -6.72 -12.21 2.31
N GLU A 149 -5.43 -12.49 2.52
CA GLU A 149 -4.99 -13.31 3.66
C GLU A 149 -4.89 -12.50 4.96
N TYR A 150 -4.61 -11.20 4.86
CA TYR A 150 -4.27 -10.40 6.03
C TYR A 150 -5.12 -9.14 6.20
N GLY A 151 -5.94 -8.72 5.23
CA GLY A 151 -6.66 -7.45 5.28
C GLY A 151 -5.75 -6.23 5.09
N ASN A 152 -6.24 -5.05 5.47
CA ASN A 152 -5.48 -3.80 5.45
C ASN A 152 -4.75 -3.58 6.78
N MET A 153 -3.51 -4.05 6.86
CA MET A 153 -2.56 -3.82 7.97
C MET A 153 -1.85 -2.46 7.89
N SER A 154 -2.49 -1.41 7.35
CA SER A 154 -1.93 -0.05 7.29
C SER A 154 -0.51 -0.02 6.67
N SER A 155 0.48 0.51 7.39
CA SER A 155 1.87 0.69 6.92
C SER A 155 2.61 -0.63 6.69
N ALA A 156 2.19 -1.72 7.33
CA ALA A 156 2.85 -3.02 7.18
C ALA A 156 2.53 -3.70 5.84
N CYS A 157 1.41 -3.36 5.19
CA CYS A 157 0.94 -4.04 3.98
C CYS A 157 1.98 -4.14 2.87
N VAL A 158 2.60 -3.02 2.50
CA VAL A 158 3.56 -3.01 1.37
C VAL A 158 4.81 -3.85 1.66
N LEU A 159 5.16 -4.02 2.94
CA LEU A 159 6.27 -4.88 3.37
C LEU A 159 5.89 -6.37 3.29
N PHE A 160 4.65 -6.72 3.64
CA PHE A 160 4.13 -8.07 3.40
C PHE A 160 4.08 -8.40 1.91
N ILE A 161 3.71 -7.43 1.07
CA ILE A 161 3.63 -7.64 -0.39
C ILE A 161 5.03 -7.82 -1.00
N LEU A 162 6.04 -7.07 -0.53
CA LEU A 162 7.45 -7.29 -0.90
C LEU A 162 7.89 -8.73 -0.57
N ASP A 163 7.54 -9.23 0.62
CA ASP A 163 7.89 -10.58 1.05
C ASP A 163 7.15 -11.68 0.28
N GLU A 164 5.85 -11.51 0.01
CA GLU A 164 5.10 -12.43 -0.85
C GLU A 164 5.69 -12.46 -2.26
N MET A 165 5.95 -11.29 -2.85
CA MET A 165 6.49 -11.18 -4.21
C MET A 165 7.82 -11.93 -4.32
N ARG A 166 8.79 -11.64 -3.47
CA ARG A 166 10.11 -12.30 -3.53
C ARG A 166 10.02 -13.80 -3.23
N LYS A 167 9.14 -14.23 -2.31
CA LYS A 167 8.96 -15.66 -1.98
C LYS A 167 8.36 -16.43 -3.15
N LYS A 168 7.40 -15.83 -3.86
CA LYS A 168 6.77 -16.46 -5.02
C LYS A 168 7.73 -16.51 -6.21
N SER A 169 8.42 -15.40 -6.51
CA SER A 169 9.42 -15.36 -7.59
C SER A 169 10.58 -16.33 -7.40
N ALA A 170 10.95 -16.68 -6.17
CA ALA A 170 11.99 -17.68 -5.91
C ALA A 170 11.52 -19.14 -6.13
N LYS A 171 10.22 -19.38 -6.29
CA LYS A 171 9.62 -20.69 -6.52
C LYS A 171 9.23 -20.93 -7.98
N ASP A 172 9.02 -19.86 -8.74
CA ASP A 172 8.72 -19.87 -10.17
C ASP A 172 10.02 -20.03 -10.97
#